data_AF-A0A2A3MQ29-F1
#
_entry.id   AF-A0A2A3MQ29-F1
#
_cell.length_a   1.000
_cell.length_b   1.000
_cell.length_c   1.000
_cell.angle_alpha   90.00
_cell.angle_beta   90.00
_cell.angle_gamma   90.00
#
_symmetry.space_group_name_H-M   'P 1'
#
loop_
_entity.id
_entity.type
_entity.pdbx_description
1 polymer ?
#
loop_
_entity_poly.entity_id
_entity_poly.type
_entity_poly.pdbx_seq_one_letter_code
_entity_poly.pdbx_strand_id
1 'polypeptide(L)'
;PWGQRYPAIGQNWRRAWGEVIPFFAFPDDVRRIIYTTNAIEALNSKLRRAVRARGHFPSDEAATKLLYLILNRSEKEWKMPPREWTMAKAQFAVIFGERFIRAMAA
;
A
#
# COMPACT_ATOMS: atom_id res chain seq x y z
N PRO A 1 -7.50 -27.93 7.76
CA PRO A 1 -6.65 -26.73 7.95
C PRO A 1 -5.96 -26.31 6.63
N TRP A 2 -5.91 -25.01 6.30
CA TRP A 2 -5.36 -24.52 5.03
C TRP A 2 -3.90 -24.95 4.78
N GLY A 3 -3.10 -25.14 5.84
CA GLY A 3 -1.72 -25.60 5.74
C GLY A 3 -1.53 -27.06 5.29
N GLN A 4 -2.57 -27.90 5.35
CA GLN A 4 -2.54 -29.26 4.79
C GLN A 4 -2.97 -29.26 3.33
N ARG A 5 -3.96 -28.44 2.98
CA ARG A 5 -4.47 -28.34 1.60
C ARG A 5 -3.51 -27.59 0.68
N TYR A 6 -2.80 -26.59 1.21
CA TYR A 6 -1.81 -25.80 0.47
C TYR A 6 -0.53 -25.65 1.29
N PRO A 7 0.35 -26.67 1.28
CA PRO A 7 1.56 -26.69 2.10
C PRO A 7 2.49 -25.48 1.90
N ALA A 8 2.55 -24.97 0.66
CA ALA A 8 3.36 -23.81 0.31
C ALA A 8 2.94 -22.53 1.05
N ILE A 9 1.64 -22.35 1.34
CA ILE A 9 1.14 -21.16 2.06
C ILE A 9 1.75 -21.11 3.47
N GLY A 10 1.67 -22.22 4.21
CA GLY A 10 2.22 -22.27 5.57
C GLY A 10 3.75 -22.16 5.62
N GLN A 11 4.46 -22.63 4.59
CA GLN A 11 5.91 -22.45 4.49
C GLN A 11 6.29 -20.99 4.20
N ASN A 12 5.59 -20.33 3.27
CA ASN A 12 5.85 -18.93 2.93
C ASN A 12 5.60 -18.00 4.13
N TRP A 13 4.50 -18.19 4.88
CA TRP A 13 4.23 -17.42 6.08
C TRP A 13 5.32 -17.59 7.14
N ARG A 14 5.79 -18.83 7.38
CA ARG A 14 6.86 -19.07 8.35
C ARG A 14 8.19 -18.44 7.96
N ARG A 15 8.54 -18.48 6.67
CA ARG A 15 9.77 -17.85 6.14
C ARG A 15 9.72 -16.33 6.29
N ALA A 16 8.59 -15.71 5.97
CA ALA A 16 8.41 -14.26 6.03
C ALA A 16 7.96 -13.76 7.41
N TRP A 17 7.80 -14.63 8.41
CA TRP A 17 7.17 -14.24 9.69
C TRP A 17 7.91 -13.12 10.40
N GLY A 18 9.24 -13.11 10.32
CA GLY A 18 10.09 -12.02 10.84
C GLY A 18 9.71 -10.63 10.31
N GLU A 19 9.31 -10.55 9.03
CA GLU A 19 8.88 -9.31 8.37
C GLU A 19 7.45 -8.90 8.75
N VAL A 20 6.63 -9.85 9.20
CA VAL A 20 5.24 -9.61 9.60
C VAL A 20 5.17 -9.16 11.06
N ILE A 21 6.08 -9.62 11.93
CA ILE A 21 6.07 -9.29 13.36
C ILE A 21 5.96 -7.77 13.64
N PRO A 22 6.73 -6.88 12.95
CA PRO A 22 6.65 -5.44 13.18
C PRO A 22 5.25 -4.84 12.98
N PHE A 23 4.42 -5.44 12.12
CA PHE A 23 3.03 -5.00 11.93
C PHE A 23 2.23 -5.02 13.23
N PHE A 24 2.50 -5.97 14.12
CA PHE A 24 1.78 -6.10 15.40
C PHE A 24 2.22 -5.08 16.46
N ALA A 25 3.32 -4.36 16.24
CA ALA A 25 3.73 -3.26 17.11
C ALA A 25 2.86 -2.00 16.93
N PHE A 26 2.07 -1.93 15.85
CA PHE A 26 1.20 -0.79 15.57
C PHE A 26 -0.18 -0.92 16.27
N PRO A 27 -0.76 0.20 16.74
CA PRO A 27 -2.14 0.24 17.26
C PRO A 27 -3.18 -0.16 16.22
N ASP A 28 -4.40 -0.47 16.67
CA ASP A 28 -5.46 -0.98 15.80
C ASP A 28 -5.79 -0.04 14.63
N ASP A 29 -5.92 1.27 14.88
CA ASP A 29 -6.22 2.26 13.83
C ASP A 29 -5.15 2.30 12.74
N VAL A 30 -3.87 2.15 13.13
CA VAL A 30 -2.74 2.12 12.19
C VAL A 30 -2.72 0.80 11.42
N ARG A 31 -2.89 -0.34 12.12
CA ARG A 31 -2.98 -1.65 11.48
C ARG A 31 -4.12 -1.71 10.48
N ARG A 32 -5.25 -1.05 10.77
CA ARG A 32 -6.40 -0.99 9.87
C ARG A 32 -6.08 -0.34 8.54
N ILE A 33 -5.34 0.76 8.55
CA ILE A 33 -4.88 1.39 7.32
C ILE A 33 -3.93 0.47 6.55
N ILE A 34 -2.98 -0.16 7.25
CA ILE A 34 -1.95 -1.00 6.62
C ILE A 34 -2.54 -2.29 6.01
N TYR A 35 -3.44 -2.99 6.71
CA TYR A 35 -3.94 -4.29 6.20
C TYR A 35 -4.91 -4.12 5.03
N THR A 36 -5.53 -2.94 4.87
CA THR A 36 -6.45 -2.71 3.75
C THR A 36 -5.67 -2.64 2.44
N THR A 37 -5.98 -3.56 1.51
CA THR A 37 -5.33 -3.59 0.20
C THR A 37 -6.06 -2.75 -0.85
N ASN A 38 -7.26 -2.24 -0.52
CA ASN A 38 -8.15 -1.56 -1.47
C ASN A 38 -7.46 -0.44 -2.27
N ALA A 39 -6.63 0.39 -1.63
CA ALA A 39 -5.95 1.49 -2.31
C ALA A 39 -4.92 0.99 -3.33
N ILE A 40 -4.06 0.03 -2.93
CA ILE A 40 -3.04 -0.56 -3.80
C ILE A 40 -3.70 -1.39 -4.92
N GLU A 41 -4.73 -2.18 -4.62
CA GLU A 41 -5.44 -2.98 -5.60
C GLU A 41 -6.22 -2.13 -6.61
N ALA A 42 -6.86 -1.05 -6.16
CA ALA A 42 -7.54 -0.11 -7.05
C ALA A 42 -6.56 0.55 -8.02
N LEU A 43 -5.38 0.97 -7.54
CA LEU A 43 -4.33 1.54 -8.37
C LEU A 43 -3.78 0.50 -9.36
N ASN A 44 -3.42 -0.69 -8.88
CA ASN A 44 -2.93 -1.79 -9.71
C ASN A 44 -3.94 -2.23 -10.76
N SER A 45 -5.24 -2.19 -10.46
CA SER A 45 -6.31 -2.47 -11.43
C SER A 45 -6.33 -1.43 -12.56
N LYS A 46 -6.24 -0.14 -12.24
CA LYS A 46 -6.16 0.95 -13.24
C LYS A 46 -4.91 0.83 -14.10
N LEU A 47 -3.74 0.61 -13.50
CA LEU A 47 -2.48 0.44 -14.22
C LEU A 47 -2.54 -0.77 -15.16
N ARG A 48 -2.96 -1.94 -14.67
CA ARG A 48 -3.11 -3.16 -15.49
C ARG A 48 -4.08 -2.95 -16.64
N ARG A 49 -5.21 -2.27 -16.42
CA ARG A 49 -6.19 -1.97 -17.48
C ARG A 49 -5.56 -1.14 -18.59
N ALA A 50 -4.86 -0.07 -18.25
CA ALA A 50 -4.26 0.82 -19.24
C ALA A 50 -3.10 0.16 -20.01
N VAL A 51 -2.28 -0.63 -19.32
CA VAL A 51 -1.22 -1.42 -19.96
C VAL A 51 -1.82 -2.43 -20.94
N ARG A 52 -2.86 -3.17 -20.53
CA ARG A 52 -3.56 -4.13 -21.40
C ARG A 52 -4.21 -3.45 -22.62
N ALA A 53 -4.78 -2.27 -22.44
CA ALA A 53 -5.38 -1.52 -23.54
C ALA A 53 -4.36 -1.07 -24.59
N ARG A 54 -3.09 -0.84 -24.20
CA ARG A 54 -2.02 -0.44 -25.13
C ARG A 54 -1.35 -1.62 -25.83
N GLY A 55 -1.23 -2.77 -25.17
CA GLY A 55 -0.62 -3.98 -25.72
C GLY A 55 0.91 -3.92 -25.75
N HIS A 56 1.48 -3.42 -26.85
CA HIS A 56 2.93 -3.28 -27.04
C HIS A 56 3.39 -1.82 -26.84
N PHE A 57 4.60 -1.66 -26.31
CA PHE A 57 5.27 -0.37 -26.18
C PHE A 57 6.50 -0.30 -27.09
N PRO A 58 6.76 0.84 -27.75
CA PRO A 58 7.93 1.02 -28.61
C PRO A 58 9.24 1.20 -27.83
N SER A 59 9.17 1.57 -26.55
CA SER A 59 10.31 1.71 -25.64
C SER A 59 9.86 1.67 -24.17
N ASP A 60 10.82 1.45 -23.27
CA ASP A 60 10.59 1.52 -21.82
C ASP A 60 10.19 2.93 -21.35
N GLU A 61 10.67 3.96 -22.05
CA GLU A 61 10.28 5.35 -21.78
C GLU A 61 8.80 5.58 -22.10
N ALA A 62 8.30 5.02 -23.22
CA ALA A 62 6.89 5.09 -23.57
C ALA A 62 6.00 4.37 -22.54
N ALA A 63 6.45 3.22 -22.03
CA ALA A 63 5.76 2.50 -20.96
C ALA A 63 5.74 3.31 -19.65
N THR A 64 6.89 3.84 -19.25
CA THR A 64 7.04 4.69 -18.06
C THR A 64 6.16 5.93 -18.14
N LYS A 65 6.13 6.60 -19.29
CA LYS A 65 5.28 7.77 -19.52
C LYS A 65 3.80 7.44 -19.37
N LEU A 66 3.34 6.30 -19.88
CA LEU A 66 1.96 5.87 -19.69
C LEU A 66 1.66 5.66 -18.20
N LEU A 67 2.51 4.93 -17.47
CA LEU A 67 2.33 4.69 -16.04
C LEU A 67 2.27 6.02 -15.27
N TYR A 68 3.19 6.94 -15.55
CA TYR A 68 3.20 8.29 -14.97
C TYR A 68 1.88 9.03 -15.21
N LEU A 69 1.37 9.04 -16.44
CA LEU A 69 0.11 9.74 -16.76
C LEU A 69 -1.09 9.15 -16.01
N ILE A 70 -1.13 7.83 -15.81
CA ILE A 70 -2.20 7.16 -15.05
C ILE A 70 -2.09 7.49 -13.56
N LEU A 71 -0.87 7.47 -13.01
CA LEU A 71 -0.61 7.83 -11.62
C LEU A 71 -1.03 9.28 -11.36
N ASN A 72 -0.59 10.21 -12.21
CA ASN A 72 -0.93 11.64 -12.12
C ASN A 72 -2.44 11.91 -12.26
N ARG A 73 -3.15 11.11 -13.07
CA ARG A 73 -4.62 11.20 -13.13
C ARG A 73 -5.28 10.62 -11.89
N SER A 74 -4.77 9.50 -11.37
CA SER A 74 -5.35 8.80 -10.23
C SER A 74 -5.19 9.59 -8.93
N GLU A 75 -4.05 10.27 -8.77
CA GLU A 75 -3.76 11.14 -7.63
C GLU A 75 -4.82 12.23 -7.45
N LYS A 76 -5.29 12.84 -8.54
CA LYS A 76 -6.37 13.84 -8.52
C LYS A 76 -7.71 13.34 -8.00
N GLU A 77 -7.92 12.02 -7.97
CA GLU A 77 -9.12 11.38 -7.43
C GLU A 77 -9.02 11.11 -5.92
N TRP A 78 -7.81 11.18 -5.33
CA TRP A 78 -7.56 10.90 -3.92
C TRP A 78 -7.88 12.09 -3.02
N LYS A 79 -9.15 12.44 -2.94
CA LYS A 79 -9.64 13.61 -2.20
C LYS A 79 -10.02 13.32 -0.75
N MET A 80 -10.33 12.06 -0.43
CA MET A 80 -10.82 11.66 0.88
C MET A 80 -9.83 10.69 1.54
N PRO A 81 -9.31 11.01 2.74
CA PRO A 81 -8.48 10.08 3.48
C PRO A 81 -9.31 8.90 4.02
N PRO A 82 -8.67 7.77 4.35
CA PRO A 82 -9.32 6.69 5.09
C PRO A 82 -9.93 7.22 6.39
N ARG A 83 -11.08 6.65 6.80
CA ARG A 83 -11.80 7.08 8.01
C ARG A 83 -10.93 7.04 9.26
N GLU A 84 -10.07 6.04 9.36
CA GLU A 84 -9.16 5.80 10.47
C GLU A 84 -7.96 6.77 10.52
N TRP A 85 -7.73 7.54 9.44
CA TRP A 85 -6.52 8.37 9.29
C TRP A 85 -6.32 9.34 10.44
N THR A 86 -7.38 10.01 10.91
CA THR A 86 -7.28 11.00 12.00
C THR A 86 -6.75 10.35 13.28
N MET A 87 -7.27 9.17 13.64
CA MET A 87 -6.83 8.47 14.85
C MET A 87 -5.44 7.88 14.67
N ALA A 88 -5.16 7.26 13.52
CA ALA A 88 -3.84 6.73 13.19
C ALA A 88 -2.74 7.81 13.25
N LYS A 89 -3.06 9.02 12.77
CA LYS A 89 -2.16 10.19 12.83
C LYS A 89 -1.82 10.58 14.28
N ALA A 90 -2.81 10.58 15.17
CA ALA A 90 -2.58 10.84 16.60
C ALA A 90 -1.71 9.76 17.24
N GLN A 91 -1.95 8.48 16.91
CA GLN A 91 -1.12 7.37 17.37
C GLN A 91 0.33 7.49 16.88
N PHE A 92 0.56 7.89 15.62
CA PHE A 92 1.92 8.13 15.12
C PHE A 92 2.65 9.26 15.85
N ALA A 93 1.95 10.31 16.23
CA ALA A 93 2.53 11.39 17.04
C ALA A 93 3.02 10.87 18.40
N VAL A 94 2.28 9.95 19.03
CA VAL A 94 2.70 9.33 20.30
C VAL A 94 3.88 8.37 20.10
N ILE A 95 3.82 7.48 19.11
CA ILE A 95 4.83 6.44 18.90
C ILE A 95 6.17 7.01 18.43
N PHE A 96 6.14 8.06 17.60
CA PHE A 96 7.33 8.59 16.94
C PHE A 96 7.75 9.98 17.43
N GLY A 97 6.97 10.63 18.29
CA GLY A 97 7.31 11.87 18.98
C GLY A 97 7.88 12.95 18.06
N GLU A 98 9.09 13.43 18.38
CA GLU A 98 9.79 14.46 17.61
C GLU A 98 9.93 14.14 16.12
N ARG A 99 10.14 12.87 15.75
CA ARG A 99 10.29 12.49 14.33
C ARG A 99 9.03 12.79 13.55
N PHE A 100 7.87 12.55 14.14
CA PHE A 100 6.58 12.84 13.52
C PHE A 100 6.35 14.35 13.40
N ILE A 101 6.67 15.10 14.45
CA ILE A 101 6.50 16.57 14.48
C ILE A 101 7.36 17.22 13.38
N ARG A 102 8.63 16.82 13.25
CA ARG A 102 9.53 17.34 12.21
C ARG A 102 9.01 17.01 10.81
N ALA A 103 8.54 15.78 10.58
CA ALA A 103 8.01 15.37 9.28
C ALA A 103 6.72 16.12 8.89
N MET A 104 5.90 16.52 9.87
CA MET A 104 4.67 17.28 9.62
C MET A 104 4.89 18.78 9.41
N ALA A 105 6.06 19.30 9.79
CA ALA A 105 6.43 20.70 9.65
C ALA A 105 7.20 21.02 8.36
N ALA A 106 7.70 19.99 7.67
CA ALA A 106 8.34 20.07 6.37
C ALA A 106 7.30 20.05 5.24
#